data_AF-A0A9D0BWI0-F1
#
_entry.id   AF-A0A9D0BWI0-F1
#
_cell.length_a   1.000
_cell.length_b   1.000
_cell.length_c   1.000
_cell.angle_alpha   90.00
_cell.angle_beta   90.00
_cell.angle_gamma   90.00
#
_symmetry.space_group_name_H-M   'P 1'
#
loop_
_entity.id
_entity.type
_entity.pdbx_description
1 polymer ?
#
loop_
_entity_poly.entity_id
_entity_poly.type
_entity_poly.pdbx_seq_one_letter_code
_entity_poly.pdbx_strand_id
1 'polypeptide(L)'
;MKIKHLLWICLLLLTFGCSRKNQPEETLVARVGSEKITFDELEKSLMLNPQYATRMSLRQARESQLKYLIEQRLYFLAAEKVDFEDIPEIAPKLKYIREQETLKAFIEKKFLDRLPVDETEIIRAIAKLNK
;
A
#
# COMPACT_ATOMS: atom_id res chain seq x y z
N MET A 1 -13.72 -26.09 49.39
CA MET A 1 -12.52 -25.30 49.03
C MET A 1 -12.19 -25.38 47.54
N LYS A 2 -13.05 -24.87 46.61
CA LYS A 2 -12.76 -24.93 45.15
C LYS A 2 -12.97 -23.62 44.39
N ILE A 3 -13.52 -22.59 45.03
CA ILE A 3 -13.89 -21.31 44.39
C ILE A 3 -12.71 -20.33 44.34
N LYS A 4 -11.75 -20.41 45.29
CA LYS A 4 -10.59 -19.51 45.33
C LYS A 4 -9.60 -19.71 44.18
N HIS A 5 -9.51 -20.91 43.60
CA HIS A 5 -8.61 -21.19 42.47
C HIS A 5 -9.18 -20.77 41.11
N LEU A 6 -10.51 -20.71 40.97
CA LEU A 6 -11.16 -20.30 39.72
C LEU A 6 -11.01 -18.79 39.46
N LEU A 7 -11.00 -17.99 40.54
CA LEU A 7 -10.84 -16.54 40.45
C LEU A 7 -9.42 -16.12 40.04
N TRP A 8 -8.42 -16.96 40.32
CA TRP A 8 -7.02 -16.69 40.00
C TRP A 8 -6.68 -16.97 38.52
N ILE A 9 -7.41 -17.88 37.88
CA ILE A 9 -7.22 -18.22 36.46
C ILE A 9 -7.82 -17.14 35.55
N CYS A 10 -8.94 -16.51 35.93
CA CYS A 10 -9.50 -15.37 35.17
C CYS A 10 -8.59 -14.12 35.22
N LEU A 11 -7.87 -13.90 36.32
CA LEU A 11 -6.98 -12.74 36.46
C LEU A 11 -5.71 -12.87 35.60
N LEU A 12 -5.28 -14.10 35.30
CA LEU A 12 -4.08 -14.37 34.50
C LEU A 12 -4.30 -14.29 32.97
N LEU A 13 -5.57 -14.30 32.53
CA LEU A 13 -5.92 -14.24 31.10
C LEU A 13 -6.01 -12.81 30.54
N LEU A 14 -5.93 -11.78 31.39
CA LEU A 14 -6.01 -10.37 30.98
C LEU A 14 -4.66 -9.76 30.56
N THR A 15 -3.54 -10.46 30.73
CA THR A 15 -2.20 -9.91 30.43
C THR A 15 -1.63 -10.32 29.07
N PHE A 16 -2.33 -11.14 28.28
CA PHE A 16 -2.05 -11.27 26.84
C PHE A 16 -2.71 -10.13 26.06
N GLY A 17 -2.43 -8.91 26.48
CA GLY A 17 -2.78 -7.70 25.74
C GLY A 17 -2.01 -7.67 24.43
N CYS A 18 -2.73 -7.72 23.32
CA CYS A 18 -2.22 -7.54 21.97
C CYS A 18 -1.18 -6.41 21.91
N SER A 19 0.08 -6.77 21.65
CA SER A 19 1.08 -5.83 21.19
C SER A 19 0.65 -5.38 19.79
N ARG A 20 -0.17 -4.32 19.71
CA ARG A 20 -0.42 -3.62 18.44
C ARG A 20 0.91 -3.01 18.04
N LYS A 21 1.61 -3.72 17.16
CA LYS A 21 2.75 -3.23 16.41
C LYS A 21 2.42 -1.82 15.92
N ASN A 22 3.09 -0.81 16.49
CA ASN A 22 2.94 0.59 16.12
C ASN A 22 3.23 0.69 14.62
N GLN A 23 2.19 0.64 13.79
CA GLN A 23 2.29 1.04 12.40
C GLN A 23 2.51 2.56 12.43
N PRO A 24 3.48 3.08 11.65
CA PRO A 24 3.68 4.52 11.56
C PRO A 24 2.35 5.18 11.21
N GLU A 25 1.94 6.20 11.98
CA GLU A 25 0.71 6.92 11.71
C GLU A 25 0.80 7.54 10.31
N GLU A 26 -0.02 7.04 9.39
CA GLU A 26 -0.09 7.56 8.03
C GLU A 26 -0.57 9.01 8.08
N THR A 27 0.25 9.94 7.58
CA THR A 27 -0.13 11.36 7.52
C THR A 27 -1.23 11.54 6.47
N LEU A 28 -2.43 11.90 6.92
CA LEU A 28 -3.57 12.14 6.03
C LEU A 28 -3.52 13.53 5.42
N VAL A 29 -3.70 13.62 4.10
CA VAL A 29 -3.75 14.90 3.38
C VAL A 29 -5.13 15.24 2.83
N ALA A 30 -5.98 14.23 2.59
CA ALA A 30 -7.37 14.42 2.22
C ALA A 30 -8.24 13.19 2.55
N ARG A 31 -9.55 13.38 2.53
CA ARG A 31 -10.57 12.32 2.63
C ARG A 31 -11.67 12.57 1.62
N VAL A 32 -12.07 11.52 0.90
CA VAL A 32 -13.14 11.56 -0.11
C VAL A 32 -14.13 10.45 0.23
N GLY A 33 -15.22 10.78 0.94
CA GLY A 33 -16.13 9.77 1.47
C GLY A 33 -15.45 8.85 2.50
N SER A 34 -15.47 7.54 2.23
CA SER A 34 -14.75 6.52 3.02
C SER A 34 -13.25 6.45 2.70
N GLU A 35 -12.83 6.93 1.54
CA GLU A 35 -11.46 6.82 1.05
C GLU A 35 -10.56 7.89 1.68
N LYS A 36 -9.32 7.51 1.94
CA LYS A 36 -8.29 8.38 2.51
C LYS A 36 -7.17 8.55 1.49
N ILE A 37 -6.62 9.76 1.41
CA ILE A 37 -5.41 10.04 0.64
C ILE A 37 -4.32 10.38 1.63
N THR A 38 -3.22 9.62 1.59
CA THR A 38 -2.07 9.80 2.47
C THR A 38 -0.99 10.66 1.82
N PHE A 39 -0.09 11.20 2.64
CA PHE A 39 1.06 11.95 2.15
C PHE A 39 1.97 11.10 1.26
N ASP A 40 2.21 9.84 1.64
CA ASP A 40 3.01 8.89 0.86
C ASP A 40 2.40 8.62 -0.51
N GLU A 41 1.08 8.48 -0.59
CA GLU A 41 0.36 8.32 -1.86
C GLU A 41 0.52 9.56 -2.74
N LEU A 42 0.39 10.76 -2.17
CA LEU A 42 0.60 12.02 -2.89
C LEU A 42 2.02 12.12 -3.46
N GLU A 43 3.04 11.85 -2.65
CA GLU A 43 4.44 11.93 -3.09
C GLU A 43 4.76 10.85 -4.13
N LYS A 44 4.30 9.61 -3.94
CA LYS A 44 4.45 8.55 -4.96
C LYS A 44 3.76 8.93 -6.26
N SER A 45 2.56 9.49 -6.19
CA SER A 45 1.83 9.93 -7.38
C SER A 45 2.55 11.09 -8.09
N LEU A 46 3.13 12.04 -7.35
CA LEU A 46 3.93 13.13 -7.92
C LEU A 46 5.14 12.60 -8.69
N MET A 47 5.80 11.56 -8.18
CA MET A 47 6.99 10.98 -8.82
C MET A 47 6.65 10.12 -10.05
N LEU A 48 5.59 9.32 -9.95
CA LEU A 48 5.27 8.32 -10.98
C LEU A 48 4.39 8.86 -12.11
N ASN A 49 3.46 9.77 -11.79
CA ASN A 49 2.53 10.33 -12.75
C ASN A 49 2.19 11.79 -12.41
N PRO A 50 3.13 12.72 -12.67
CA PRO A 50 2.95 14.13 -12.33
C PRO A 50 1.83 14.78 -13.15
N GLN A 51 0.90 15.43 -12.45
CA GLN A 51 -0.26 16.14 -12.98
C GLN A 51 -0.13 17.64 -12.69
N TYR A 52 0.99 18.23 -13.11
CA TYR A 52 1.29 19.64 -12.95
C TYR A 52 2.13 20.16 -14.13
N ALA A 53 2.08 21.47 -14.38
CA ALA A 53 2.83 22.08 -15.46
C ALA A 53 4.31 22.30 -15.09
N THR A 54 5.20 22.20 -16.07
CA THR A 54 6.60 22.61 -15.94
C THR A 54 6.64 24.09 -15.56
N ARG A 55 7.31 24.44 -14.45
CA ARG A 55 7.45 25.78 -13.82
C ARG A 55 6.47 26.10 -12.66
N MET A 56 5.65 25.16 -12.21
CA MET A 56 4.94 25.33 -10.93
C MET A 56 5.91 25.26 -9.74
N SER A 57 5.64 26.02 -8.68
CA SER A 57 6.33 25.81 -7.40
C SER A 57 5.96 24.43 -6.84
N LEU A 58 6.82 23.86 -5.99
CA LEU A 58 6.56 22.55 -5.38
C LEU A 58 5.22 22.50 -4.63
N ARG A 59 4.85 23.60 -3.97
CA ARG A 59 3.55 23.71 -3.30
C ARG A 59 2.39 23.62 -4.29
N GLN A 60 2.45 24.39 -5.39
CA GLN A 60 1.40 24.36 -6.42
C GLN A 60 1.33 23.00 -7.12
N ALA A 61 2.48 22.36 -7.38
CA ALA A 61 2.53 21.02 -7.94
C ALA A 61 1.84 20.00 -7.02
N ARG A 62 2.10 20.05 -5.71
CA ARG A 62 1.43 19.23 -4.70
C ARG A 62 -0.07 19.49 -4.65
N GLU A 63 -0.49 20.74 -4.63
CA GLU A 63 -1.92 21.12 -4.63
C GLU A 63 -2.63 20.61 -5.90
N SER A 64 -2.00 20.75 -7.08
CA SER A 64 -2.52 20.24 -8.35
C SER A 64 -2.64 18.72 -8.36
N GLN A 65 -1.60 18.02 -7.90
CA GLN A 65 -1.63 16.56 -7.81
C GLN A 65 -2.68 16.07 -6.82
N LEU A 66 -2.80 16.71 -5.66
CA LEU A 66 -3.80 16.34 -4.67
C LEU A 66 -5.20 16.50 -5.23
N LYS A 67 -5.47 17.58 -5.97
CA LYS A 67 -6.75 17.77 -6.65
C LYS A 67 -7.03 16.66 -7.66
N TYR A 68 -6.04 16.29 -8.47
CA TYR A 68 -6.16 15.16 -9.40
C TYR A 68 -6.49 13.85 -8.68
N LEU A 69 -5.80 13.53 -7.58
CA LEU A 69 -6.07 12.33 -6.80
C LEU A 69 -7.49 12.34 -6.22
N ILE A 70 -7.96 13.48 -5.70
CA ILE A 70 -9.33 13.65 -5.23
C ILE A 70 -10.33 13.37 -6.35
N GLU A 71 -10.12 13.94 -7.54
CA GLU A 71 -10.99 13.71 -8.70
C GLU A 71 -11.01 12.23 -9.12
N GLN A 72 -9.85 11.57 -9.16
CA GLN A 72 -9.77 10.13 -9.41
C GLN A 72 -10.57 9.31 -8.39
N ARG A 73 -10.50 9.66 -7.10
CA ARG A 73 -11.28 8.97 -6.06
C ARG A 73 -12.78 9.19 -6.23
N LEU A 74 -13.21 10.38 -6.63
CA LEU A 74 -14.61 10.63 -6.96
C LEU A 74 -15.10 9.76 -8.12
N TYR A 75 -14.30 9.64 -9.20
CA TYR A 75 -14.64 8.75 -10.31
C TYR A 75 -14.64 7.27 -9.89
N PHE A 76 -13.68 6.85 -9.08
CA PHE A 76 -13.62 5.48 -8.56
C PHE A 76 -14.86 5.15 -7.71
N LEU A 77 -15.26 6.02 -6.79
CA LEU A 77 -16.47 5.84 -5.97
C LEU A 77 -17.76 5.82 -6.81
N ALA A 78 -17.79 6.56 -7.92
CA ALA A 78 -18.88 6.48 -8.88
C ALA A 78 -18.86 5.14 -9.64
N ALA A 79 -17.67 4.67 -10.02
CA ALA A 79 -17.45 3.42 -10.71
C ALA A 79 -17.80 2.20 -9.84
N GLU A 80 -17.54 2.21 -8.54
CA GLU A 80 -17.91 1.09 -7.64
C GLU A 80 -19.41 0.80 -7.60
N LYS A 81 -20.26 1.75 -8.02
CA LYS A 81 -21.71 1.55 -8.14
C LYS A 81 -22.11 0.78 -9.41
N VAL A 82 -21.16 0.51 -10.28
CA VAL A 82 -21.34 -0.20 -11.55
C VAL A 82 -20.57 -1.51 -11.48
N ASP A 83 -21.24 -2.60 -11.82
CA ASP A 83 -20.58 -3.91 -11.84
C ASP A 83 -19.76 -4.07 -13.13
N PHE A 84 -18.50 -3.65 -13.06
CA PHE A 84 -17.55 -3.73 -14.17
C PHE A 84 -17.08 -5.16 -14.45
N GLU A 85 -17.33 -6.12 -13.55
CA GLU A 85 -16.88 -7.50 -13.73
C GLU A 85 -17.69 -8.24 -14.81
N ASP A 86 -18.90 -7.79 -15.09
CA ASP A 86 -19.79 -8.40 -16.09
C ASP A 86 -19.69 -7.76 -17.48
N ILE A 87 -18.99 -6.62 -17.61
CA ILE A 87 -18.87 -5.92 -18.89
C ILE A 87 -17.91 -6.70 -19.81
N PRO A 88 -18.35 -7.24 -20.97
CA PRO A 88 -17.55 -8.17 -21.77
C PRO A 88 -16.17 -7.63 -22.22
N GLU A 89 -16.06 -6.31 -22.38
CA GLU A 89 -14.83 -5.64 -22.81
C GLU A 89 -13.84 -5.37 -21.65
N ILE A 90 -14.33 -5.37 -20.42
CA ILE A 90 -13.58 -4.97 -19.21
C ILE A 90 -13.23 -6.20 -18.36
N ALA A 91 -14.18 -7.13 -18.21
CA ALA A 91 -14.01 -8.40 -17.51
C ALA A 91 -12.69 -9.13 -17.83
N PRO A 92 -12.30 -9.35 -19.11
CA PRO A 92 -11.04 -10.03 -19.41
C PRO A 92 -9.81 -9.22 -18.99
N LYS A 93 -9.87 -7.88 -19.04
CA LYS A 93 -8.77 -7.01 -18.64
C LYS A 93 -8.56 -7.05 -17.12
N LEU A 94 -9.65 -6.97 -16.36
CA LEU A 94 -9.62 -7.08 -14.90
C LEU A 94 -9.09 -8.44 -14.45
N LYS A 95 -9.53 -9.51 -15.10
CA LYS A 95 -9.03 -10.87 -14.86
C LYS A 95 -7.52 -10.95 -15.09
N TYR A 96 -7.04 -10.45 -16.23
CA TYR A 96 -5.61 -10.47 -16.56
C TYR A 96 -4.77 -9.71 -15.53
N ILE A 97 -5.17 -8.48 -15.15
CA ILE A 97 -4.45 -7.66 -14.16
C ILE A 97 -4.39 -8.40 -12.81
N ARG A 98 -5.53 -8.97 -12.37
CA ARG A 98 -5.61 -9.74 -11.12
C ARG A 98 -4.66 -10.93 -11.13
N GLU A 99 -4.58 -11.67 -12.23
CA GLU A 99 -3.65 -12.80 -12.38
C GLU A 99 -2.18 -12.35 -12.30
N GLN A 100 -1.81 -11.28 -12.98
CA GLN A 100 -0.43 -10.76 -12.99
C GLN A 100 0.01 -10.27 -11.60
N GLU A 101 -0.81 -9.46 -10.93
CA GLU A 101 -0.46 -8.96 -9.59
C GLU A 101 -0.42 -10.09 -8.55
N THR A 102 -1.28 -11.10 -8.69
CA THR A 102 -1.25 -12.29 -7.81
C THR A 102 0.04 -13.09 -8.00
N LEU A 103 0.46 -13.32 -9.23
CA LEU A 103 1.69 -14.04 -9.54
C LEU A 103 2.92 -13.28 -9.00
N LYS A 104 2.96 -11.96 -9.23
CA LYS A 104 4.03 -11.09 -8.73
C LYS A 104 4.14 -11.17 -7.20
N ALA A 105 3.03 -11.00 -6.49
CA ALA A 105 3.00 -11.09 -5.04
C ALA A 105 3.42 -12.47 -4.53
N PHE A 106 3.04 -13.55 -5.23
CA PHE A 106 3.47 -14.90 -4.90
C PHE A 106 4.99 -15.07 -5.05
N ILE A 107 5.57 -14.60 -6.16
CA ILE A 107 7.01 -14.69 -6.42
C ILE A 107 7.80 -13.93 -5.35
N GLU A 108 7.40 -12.70 -5.06
CA GLU A 108 8.03 -11.83 -4.07
C GLU A 108 8.09 -12.51 -2.70
N LYS A 109 6.93 -12.97 -2.21
CA LYS A 109 6.81 -13.61 -0.90
C LYS A 109 7.49 -14.97 -0.80
N LYS A 110 7.47 -15.75 -1.88
CA LYS A 110 7.97 -17.14 -1.87
C LYS A 110 9.46 -17.23 -2.12
N PHE A 111 10.00 -16.36 -2.96
CA PHE A 111 11.38 -16.43 -3.44
C PHE A 111 12.20 -15.21 -3.03
N LEU A 112 11.78 -13.99 -3.39
CA LEU A 112 12.61 -12.80 -3.22
C LEU A 112 12.88 -12.45 -1.75
N ASP A 113 11.85 -12.51 -0.90
CA ASP A 113 11.98 -12.23 0.54
C ASP A 113 12.88 -13.23 1.28
N ARG A 114 13.19 -14.36 0.66
CA ARG A 114 13.97 -15.47 1.26
C ARG A 114 15.38 -15.59 0.74
N LEU A 115 15.75 -14.80 -0.28
CA LEU A 115 17.09 -14.82 -0.83
C LEU A 115 17.97 -13.91 0.04
N PRO A 116 18.92 -14.46 0.81
CA PRO A 116 19.90 -13.64 1.49
C PRO A 116 20.76 -12.95 0.42
N VAL A 117 20.77 -11.63 0.44
CA VAL A 117 21.61 -10.85 -0.45
C VAL A 117 23.02 -10.81 0.17
N ASP A 118 23.98 -11.48 -0.45
CA ASP A 118 25.39 -11.40 -0.04
C ASP A 118 26.00 -10.10 -0.59
N GLU A 119 26.26 -9.15 0.31
CA GLU A 119 26.88 -7.86 -0.01
C GLU A 119 28.24 -8.02 -0.72
N THR A 120 28.98 -9.10 -0.45
CA THR A 120 30.28 -9.33 -1.10
C THR A 120 30.14 -9.72 -2.58
N GLU A 121 29.01 -10.31 -2.96
CA GLU A 121 28.67 -10.65 -4.34
C GLU A 121 28.24 -9.39 -5.11
N ILE A 122 27.51 -8.49 -4.45
CA ILE A 122 27.17 -7.16 -4.99
C ILE A 122 28.42 -6.33 -5.25
N ILE A 123 29.33 -6.22 -4.28
CA ILE A 123 30.57 -5.44 -4.42
C ILE A 123 31.42 -5.98 -5.58
N ARG A 124 31.50 -7.30 -5.75
CA ARG A 124 32.17 -7.95 -6.88
C ARG A 124 31.51 -7.64 -8.23
N ALA A 125 30.17 -7.63 -8.29
CA ALA A 125 29.44 -7.30 -9.51
C ALA A 125 29.65 -5.84 -9.93
N ILE A 126 29.60 -4.90 -8.98
CA ILE A 126 29.84 -3.47 -9.22
C ILE A 126 31.29 -3.24 -9.71
N ALA A 127 32.28 -3.91 -9.10
CA ALA A 127 33.68 -3.80 -9.51
C ALA A 127 33.94 -4.33 -10.94
N LYS A 128 33.13 -5.28 -11.43
CA LYS A 128 33.19 -5.79 -12.81
C LYS A 128 32.59 -4.83 -13.84
N LEU A 129 31.59 -4.04 -13.46
CA LEU A 129 30.91 -3.09 -14.36
C LEU A 129 31.69 -1.80 -14.58
N ASN A 130 32.58 -1.43 -13.65
CA ASN A 130 33.40 -0.21 -13.71
C ASN A 130 34.80 -0.43 -14.32
N LYS A 131 35.02 -1.56 -15.00
CA LYS A 131 36.23 -1.86 -15.79
C LYS A 131 35.90 -1.77 -17.26
#